data_AF-A0A9Q8YYI2-F1
#
_entry.id   AF-A0A9Q8YYI2-F1
#
_cell.length_a   1.000
_cell.length_b   1.000
_cell.length_c   1.000
_cell.angle_alpha   90.00
_cell.angle_beta   90.00
_cell.angle_gamma   90.00
#
_symmetry.space_group_name_H-M   'P 1'
#
loop_
_entity.id
_entity.type
_entity.pdbx_description
1 polymer ?
#
loop_
_entity_poly.entity_id
_entity_poly.type
_entity_poly.pdbx_seq_one_letter_code
_entity_poly.pdbx_strand_id
1 'polypeptide(L)'
;MNIKNSAVTIIKYLGGAKRVSLISQCHVSAVYKWTYPLKKLEGKGGIIPAKYQVILLNYAREHGIDLRPDDFFYPERLQRLMQEQHPPMSTFVKSSRVDSAGETLRS
;
A
#
# COMPACT_ATOMS: atom_id res chain seq x y z
N MET A 1 8.12 -21.51 2.17
CA MET A 1 7.19 -20.42 2.54
C MET A 1 7.51 -19.21 1.67
N ASN A 2 6.59 -18.73 0.84
CA ASN A 2 6.83 -17.61 -0.06
C ASN A 2 6.66 -16.31 0.74
N ILE A 3 7.74 -15.75 1.29
CA ILE A 3 7.69 -14.52 2.10
C ILE A 3 7.37 -13.36 1.16
N LYS A 4 6.10 -12.97 1.10
CA LYS A 4 5.66 -11.74 0.43
C LYS A 4 6.11 -10.56 1.28
N ASN A 5 6.48 -9.44 0.64
CA ASN A 5 7.00 -8.26 1.32
C ASN A 5 5.90 -7.53 2.11
N SER A 6 5.58 -8.03 3.30
CA SER A 6 4.56 -7.47 4.18
C SER A 6 4.98 -6.11 4.71
N ALA A 7 6.28 -5.90 4.93
CA ALA A 7 6.84 -4.62 5.37
C ALA A 7 6.42 -3.47 4.44
N VAL A 8 6.57 -3.62 3.11
CA VAL A 8 6.17 -2.58 2.15
C VAL A 8 4.68 -2.25 2.27
N THR A 9 3.83 -3.27 2.39
CA THR A 9 2.37 -3.08 2.46
C THR A 9 1.99 -2.33 3.73
N ILE A 10 2.47 -2.79 4.89
CA ILE A 10 2.18 -2.16 6.19
C ILE A 10 2.73 -0.73 6.24
N ILE A 11 3.96 -0.52 5.74
CA ILE A 11 4.55 0.83 5.70
C ILE A 11 3.70 1.76 4.85
N LYS A 12 3.24 1.31 3.68
CA LYS A 12 2.38 2.13 2.81
C LYS A 12 1.02 2.40 3.47
N TYR A 13 0.40 1.39 4.07
CA TYR A 13 -0.89 1.51 4.77
C TYR A 13 -0.82 2.52 5.92
N LEU A 14 0.26 2.52 6.70
CA LEU A 14 0.48 3.45 7.82
C LEU A 14 0.96 4.84 7.40
N GLY A 15 0.94 5.17 6.10
CA GLY A 15 1.29 6.52 5.61
C GLY A 15 2.78 6.74 5.31
N GLY A 16 3.55 5.66 5.12
CA GLY A 16 4.92 5.70 4.59
C GLY A 16 6.03 5.64 5.64
N ALA A 17 7.28 5.49 5.16
CA ALA A 17 8.43 5.18 6.00
C ALA A 17 8.73 6.24 7.07
N LYS A 18 8.53 7.54 6.75
CA LYS A 18 8.71 8.64 7.71
C LYS A 18 7.70 8.57 8.86
N ARG A 19 6.44 8.26 8.58
CA ARG A 19 5.42 8.14 9.62
C ARG A 19 5.68 6.93 10.50
N VAL A 20 6.01 5.80 9.88
CA VAL A 20 6.37 4.57 10.59
C VAL A 20 7.61 4.75 11.47
N SER A 21 8.61 5.52 11.04
CA SER A 21 9.80 5.79 11.85
C SER A 21 9.48 6.59 13.11
N LEU A 22 8.53 7.53 13.03
CA LEU A 22 8.05 8.30 14.19
C LEU A 22 7.29 7.40 15.16
N ILE A 23 6.37 6.57 14.67
CA ILE A 23 5.61 5.61 15.49
C ILE A 23 6.55 4.62 16.19
N SER A 24 7.51 4.08 15.43
CA SER A 24 8.43 3.04 15.88
C SER A 24 9.62 3.56 16.68
N GLN A 25 9.77 4.88 16.81
CA GLN A 25 10.89 5.57 17.45
C GLN A 25 12.26 5.04 16.96
N CYS A 26 12.42 4.91 15.64
CA CYS A 26 13.66 4.47 15.02
C CYS A 26 14.05 5.36 13.85
N HIS A 27 15.29 5.26 13.39
CA HIS A 27 15.73 6.02 12.22
C HIS A 27 14.98 5.56 10.95
N VAL A 28 14.66 6.49 10.05
CA VAL A 28 13.93 6.19 8.79
C VAL A 28 14.68 5.17 7.91
N SER A 29 16.02 5.18 7.93
CA SER A 29 16.83 4.18 7.22
C SER A 29 16.62 2.75 7.73
N ALA A 30 16.29 2.58 9.02
CA ALA A 30 15.96 1.26 9.55
C ALA A 30 14.65 0.74 8.94
N VAL A 31 13.65 1.61 8.79
CA VAL A 31 12.37 1.28 8.15
C VAL A 31 12.57 0.84 6.69
N TYR A 32 13.43 1.53 5.94
CA TYR A 32 13.78 1.08 4.58
C TYR A 32 14.49 -0.27 4.57
N LYS A 33 15.36 -0.57 5.54
CA LYS A 33 16.03 -1.89 5.62
C LYS A 33 15.05 -3.04 5.85
N TRP A 34 13.88 -2.79 6.44
CA TRP A 34 12.84 -3.81 6.60
C TRP A 34 12.30 -4.29 5.25
N THR A 35 12.24 -3.41 4.25
CA THR A 35 11.72 -3.74 2.91
C THR A 35 12.76 -4.44 2.03
N TYR A 36 14.04 -4.41 2.42
CA TYR A 36 15.12 -4.97 1.62
C TYR A 36 15.17 -6.50 1.69
N PRO A 37 15.55 -7.18 0.59
CA PRO A 37 15.84 -8.61 0.60
C PRO A 37 16.95 -8.97 1.59
N LEU A 38 16.93 -10.19 2.15
CA LEU A 38 17.96 -10.69 3.08
C LEU A 38 19.37 -10.65 2.49
N LYS A 39 19.52 -10.82 1.17
CA LYS A 39 20.81 -10.77 0.45
C LYS A 39 21.46 -9.39 0.41
N LYS A 40 20.75 -8.33 0.79
CA LYS A 40 21.28 -6.97 0.89
C LYS A 40 21.73 -6.72 2.32
N LEU A 41 22.81 -5.94 2.51
CA LEU A 41 23.32 -5.57 3.84
C LEU A 41 22.19 -5.13 4.77
N GLU A 42 22.05 -5.85 5.89
CA GLU A 42 21.06 -5.63 6.95
C GLU A 42 19.58 -5.73 6.53
N GLY A 43 19.30 -6.27 5.35
CA GLY A 43 17.93 -6.50 4.88
C GLY A 43 17.20 -7.49 5.79
N LYS A 44 15.89 -7.27 5.97
CA LYS A 44 15.03 -8.14 6.80
C LYS A 44 14.13 -9.07 6.00
N GLY A 45 14.33 -9.12 4.68
CA GLY A 45 13.56 -10.01 3.79
C GLY A 45 12.13 -9.55 3.53
N GLY A 46 11.84 -8.25 3.69
CA GLY A 46 10.47 -7.74 3.60
C GLY A 46 9.64 -7.98 4.86
N ILE A 47 10.29 -8.24 6.01
CA ILE A 47 9.64 -8.51 7.30
C ILE A 47 9.95 -7.36 8.26
N ILE A 48 8.93 -6.88 8.97
CA ILE A 48 9.10 -5.94 10.09
C ILE A 48 9.57 -6.73 11.31
N PRO A 49 10.69 -6.37 11.98
CA PRO A 49 11.16 -7.09 13.15
C PRO A 49 10.13 -7.12 14.29
N ALA A 50 10.05 -8.23 15.03
CA ALA A 50 9.03 -8.51 16.06
C ALA A 50 8.81 -7.37 17.06
N LYS A 51 9.89 -6.74 17.55
CA LYS A 51 9.82 -5.56 18.45
C LYS A 51 8.94 -4.46 17.87
N TYR A 52 9.07 -4.16 16.58
CA TYR A 52 8.31 -3.10 15.92
C TYR A 52 6.90 -3.54 15.58
N GLN A 53 6.64 -4.83 15.36
CA GLN A 53 5.27 -5.32 15.15
C GLN A 53 4.37 -4.98 16.34
N VAL A 54 4.84 -5.22 17.56
CA VAL A 54 4.10 -4.89 18.80
C VAL A 54 3.83 -3.40 18.91
N ILE A 55 4.85 -2.56 18.64
CA ILE A 55 4.71 -1.09 18.69
C ILE A 55 3.66 -0.61 17.69
N LEU A 56 3.71 -1.10 16.46
CA LEU A 56 2.75 -0.71 15.41
C LEU A 56 1.32 -1.19 15.71
N LEU A 57 1.16 -2.38 16.28
CA LEU A 57 -0.15 -2.90 16.68
C LEU A 57 -0.75 -2.09 17.83
N ASN A 58 0.05 -1.68 18.82
CA ASN A 58 -0.42 -0.82 19.91
C ASN A 58 -0.85 0.54 19.39
N TYR A 59 -0.01 1.17 18.55
CA TYR A 59 -0.37 2.43 17.89
C TYR A 59 -1.68 2.29 17.08
N ALA A 60 -1.82 1.22 16.31
CA ALA A 60 -3.03 0.99 15.52
C ALA A 60 -4.28 0.89 16.39
N ARG A 61 -4.19 0.16 17.52
CA ARG A 61 -5.28 0.06 18.50
C ARG A 61 -5.65 1.42 19.10
N GLU A 62 -4.66 2.19 19.52
CA GLU A 62 -4.84 3.50 20.15
C GLU A 62 -5.45 4.53 19.20
N HIS A 63 -5.21 4.39 17.89
CA HIS A 63 -5.67 5.33 16.87
C HIS A 63 -6.84 4.80 16.01
N GLY A 64 -7.45 3.66 16.36
CA GLY A 64 -8.59 3.09 15.63
C GLY A 64 -8.26 2.64 14.21
N ILE A 65 -7.02 2.23 13.95
CA ILE A 65 -6.55 1.72 12.66
C ILE A 65 -6.73 0.19 12.63
N ASP A 66 -7.40 -0.34 11.61
CA ASP A 66 -7.59 -1.80 11.42
C ASP A 66 -6.33 -2.49 10.87
N LEU A 67 -5.25 -2.48 11.67
CA LEU A 67 -4.05 -3.28 11.45
C LEU A 67 -4.08 -4.52 12.36
N ARG A 68 -3.92 -5.70 11.77
CA ARG A 68 -4.04 -6.99 12.46
C ARG A 68 -2.70 -7.73 12.50
N PRO A 69 -2.48 -8.62 13.50
CA PRO A 69 -1.28 -9.45 13.54
C PRO A 69 -1.07 -10.28 12.26
N ASP A 70 -2.15 -10.79 11.66
CA ASP A 70 -2.09 -11.56 10.42
C ASP A 70 -1.48 -10.78 9.25
N ASP A 71 -1.63 -9.45 9.19
CA ASP A 71 -1.14 -8.63 8.07
C ASP A 71 0.40 -8.62 7.98
N PHE A 72 1.10 -8.95 9.07
CA PHE A 72 2.55 -9.09 9.10
C PHE A 72 3.04 -10.33 8.35
N PHE A 73 2.17 -11.32 8.14
CA PHE A 73 2.45 -12.56 7.45
C PHE A 73 1.72 -12.65 6.10
N TYR A 74 0.49 -12.12 6.04
CA TYR A 74 -0.45 -12.25 4.94
C TYR A 74 -0.99 -10.86 4.53
N PRO A 75 -0.22 -10.08 3.72
CA PRO A 75 -0.57 -8.70 3.40
C PRO A 75 -1.77 -8.55 2.45
N GLU A 76 -2.34 -9.64 1.92
CA GLU A 76 -3.40 -9.62 0.90
C GLU A 76 -4.69 -8.95 1.38
N ARG A 77 -5.02 -9.09 2.67
CA ARG A 77 -6.16 -8.42 3.28
C ARG A 77 -5.95 -6.91 3.26
N LEU A 78 -4.79 -6.45 3.73
CA LEU A 78 -4.43 -5.03 3.78
C LEU A 78 -4.33 -4.42 2.38
N GLN A 79 -3.80 -5.18 1.41
CA GLN A 79 -3.75 -4.77 0.01
C GLN A 79 -5.14 -4.53 -0.59
N ARG A 80 -6.11 -5.43 -0.31
CA ARG A 80 -7.52 -5.23 -0.73
C ARG A 80 -8.13 -3.99 -0.11
N LEU A 81 -7.99 -3.81 1.21
CA LEU A 81 -8.50 -2.62 1.88
C LEU A 81 -7.96 -1.33 1.26
N MET A 82 -6.68 -1.31 0.90
CA MET A 82 -6.07 -0.15 0.24
C MET A 82 -6.59 0.10 -1.18
N GLN A 83 -7.02 -0.95 -1.89
CA GLN A 83 -7.63 -0.83 -3.21
C GLN A 83 -9.08 -0.35 -3.11
N GLU A 84 -9.85 -0.87 -2.15
CA GLU A 84 -11.24 -0.47 -1.92
C GLU A 84 -11.38 1.02 -1.55
N GLN A 85 -10.41 1.56 -0.80
CA GLN A 85 -10.39 2.99 -0.42
C GLN A 85 -9.96 3.93 -1.56
N HIS A 86 -9.47 3.39 -2.68
CA HIS A 86 -9.32 4.16 -3.91
C HIS A 86 -10.48 3.77 -4.84
N PRO A 87 -11.56 4.55 -4.96
CA PRO A 87 -12.51 4.29 -6.04
C PRO A 87 -11.74 4.27 -7.36
N PRO A 88 -12.03 3.33 -8.28
CA PRO A 88 -11.44 3.38 -9.60
C PRO A 88 -11.79 4.75 -10.16
N MET A 89 -10.77 5.50 -10.59
CA MET A 89 -11.01 6.71 -11.36
C MET A 89 -12.03 6.36 -12.43
N SER A 90 -13.15 7.09 -12.39
CA SER A 90 -14.22 7.07 -13.37
C SER A 90 -13.66 6.71 -14.74
N THR A 91 -13.95 5.49 -15.19
CA THR A 91 -13.73 5.08 -16.57
C THR A 91 -14.48 6.10 -17.41
N PHE A 92 -13.74 6.95 -18.11
CA PHE A 92 -14.32 7.92 -19.03
C PHE A 92 -15.20 7.13 -20.01
N VAL A 93 -16.49 7.40 -19.92
CA VAL A 93 -17.53 6.89 -20.79
C VAL A 93 -17.11 7.18 -22.23
N LYS A 94 -16.91 6.13 -23.01
CA LYS A 94 -16.85 6.20 -24.46
C LYS A 94 -18.23 6.64 -24.95
N SER A 95 -18.44 7.95 -25.08
CA SER A 95 -19.62 8.50 -25.73
C SER A 95 -19.41 8.47 -27.24
N SER A 96 -20.26 7.68 -27.88
CA SER A 96 -20.37 7.49 -29.31
C SER A 96 -21.17 8.63 -29.97
N ARG A 97 -20.92 8.83 -31.27
CA ARG A 97 -21.75 9.45 -32.32
C ARG A 97 -21.70 10.97 -32.49
N VAL A 98 -21.11 11.38 -33.60
CA VAL A 98 -21.69 12.45 -34.45
C VAL A 98 -21.71 11.89 -35.88
N ASP A 99 -22.87 11.41 -36.31
CA ASP A 99 -23.17 11.26 -37.73
C ASP A 99 -23.48 12.67 -38.25
N SER A 100 -22.62 13.23 -39.12
CA SER A 100 -22.92 14.48 -39.81
C SER A 100 -23.22 14.16 -41.28
N ALA A 101 -24.49 14.32 -41.65
CA ALA A 101 -25.00 14.13 -42.99
C ALA A 101 -24.40 15.18 -43.94
N GLY A 102 -23.62 14.73 -44.92
CA GLY A 102 -23.25 15.51 -46.09
C GLY A 102 -24.29 15.33 -47.18
N GLU A 103 -25.36 16.12 -47.16
CA GLU A 103 -26.32 16.17 -48.26
C GLU A 103 -25.82 17.14 -49.34
N THR A 104 -25.69 16.59 -50.54
CA THR A 104 -25.24 17.25 -51.76
C THR A 104 -26.38 18.07 -52.35
N LEU A 105 -26.18 19.37 -52.57
CA LEU A 105 -26.98 20.13 -53.52
C LEU A 105 -26.08 20.92 -54.47
N ARG A 106 -26.08 20.45 -55.72
CA ARG A 106 -25.66 21.16 -56.92
C ARG A 106 -26.74 22.17 -57.30
N SER A 107 -26.33 23.37 -57.69
CA SER A 107 -26.96 24.20 -58.72
C SER A 107 -25.99 25.28 -59.15
#